data_AF-A0A1X7T5E9-F1
#
_entry.id   AF-A0A1X7T5E9-F1
#
_cell.length_a   1.000
_cell.length_b   1.000
_cell.length_c   1.000
_cell.angle_alpha   90.00
_cell.angle_beta   90.00
_cell.angle_gamma   90.00
#
_symmetry.space_group_name_H-M   'P 1'
#
loop_
_entity.id
_entity.type
_entity.pdbx_description
1 polymer ?
#
loop_
_entity_poly.entity_id
_entity_poly.type
_entity_poly.pdbx_seq_one_letter_code
_entity_poly.pdbx_strand_id
1 'polypeptide(L)'
;MATSNAHVTTANDSSGELDDETIIEGDEHLLTINGGPAVASLLSLENPETENNILLIAPGEGQKPLSIMCDANFELMSNPEKFPFGSGGFNTERITSLTYRKYFNQRLLNVDGCFSSDLDYLFCAQYIVESNQILDDANNYIWRQWPYDSGITAAQARDPRCLKEYIRKDKAYCFMKNVRGSPPYYQRTFYDLLAM
;
A
#
# COMPACT_ATOMS: atom_id res chain seq x y z
N MET A 1 -5.95 -58.13 -44.63
CA MET A 1 -7.04 -58.94 -44.05
C MET A 1 -6.68 -59.30 -42.62
N ALA A 2 -7.34 -58.66 -41.65
CA ALA A 2 -7.67 -59.22 -40.33
C ALA A 2 -8.57 -58.21 -39.62
N THR A 3 -9.67 -58.72 -39.08
CA THR A 3 -10.89 -58.07 -38.62
C THR A 3 -10.83 -57.55 -37.18
N SER A 4 -11.58 -56.47 -36.94
CA SER A 4 -12.52 -56.23 -35.82
C SER A 4 -12.30 -56.99 -34.51
N ASN A 5 -12.20 -56.25 -33.40
CA ASN A 5 -13.27 -56.22 -32.39
C ASN A 5 -13.11 -55.02 -31.44
N ALA A 6 -14.16 -54.20 -31.39
CA ALA A 6 -14.39 -53.19 -30.38
C ALA A 6 -14.80 -53.88 -29.07
N HIS A 7 -14.19 -53.49 -27.96
CA HIS A 7 -14.79 -53.65 -26.64
C HIS A 7 -15.05 -52.26 -26.07
N VAL A 8 -16.33 -51.88 -26.12
CA VAL A 8 -16.91 -50.83 -25.30
C VAL A 8 -16.83 -51.29 -23.86
N THR A 9 -16.15 -50.53 -23.01
CA THR A 9 -16.31 -50.65 -21.55
C THR A 9 -17.00 -49.39 -21.08
N THR A 10 -18.17 -49.61 -20.52
CA THR A 10 -19.13 -48.66 -19.97
C THR A 10 -18.54 -47.77 -18.88
N ALA A 11 -19.08 -46.54 -18.83
CA ALA A 11 -18.87 -45.56 -17.79
C ALA A 11 -18.94 -46.16 -16.37
N ASN A 12 -17.99 -45.75 -15.54
CA ASN A 12 -18.19 -45.62 -14.11
C ASN A 12 -17.61 -44.26 -13.74
N ASP A 13 -18.50 -43.29 -13.52
CA ASP A 13 -18.20 -42.02 -12.87
C ASP A 13 -17.65 -42.32 -11.48
N SER A 14 -16.32 -42.27 -11.32
CA SER A 14 -15.73 -42.15 -9.99
C SER A 14 -15.74 -40.67 -9.65
N SER A 15 -16.80 -40.24 -8.98
CA SER A 15 -16.83 -39.00 -8.21
C SER A 15 -15.64 -39.01 -7.25
N GLY A 16 -14.57 -38.32 -7.62
CA GLY A 16 -13.46 -38.06 -6.71
C GLY A 16 -14.01 -37.18 -5.59
N GLU A 17 -14.18 -37.75 -4.40
CA GLU A 17 -14.41 -36.99 -3.19
C GLU A 17 -13.24 -36.01 -3.05
N LEU A 18 -13.56 -34.72 -2.92
CA LEU A 18 -12.58 -33.70 -2.64
C LEU A 18 -12.14 -33.91 -1.19
N ASP A 19 -10.85 -34.19 -0.98
CA ASP A 19 -10.28 -34.40 0.35
C ASP A 19 -10.46 -33.11 1.19
N ASP A 20 -10.87 -33.26 2.45
CA ASP A 20 -11.22 -32.15 3.36
C ASP A 20 -10.12 -31.07 3.45
N GLU A 21 -8.85 -31.45 3.34
CA GLU A 21 -7.70 -30.52 3.35
C GLU A 21 -7.69 -29.57 2.15
N THR A 22 -8.14 -30.02 0.97
CA THR A 22 -8.20 -29.20 -0.25
C THR A 22 -9.36 -28.20 -0.22
N ILE A 23 -10.42 -28.52 0.53
CA ILE A 23 -11.57 -27.65 0.75
C ILE A 23 -11.19 -26.52 1.72
N ILE A 24 -10.49 -26.87 2.81
CA ILE A 24 -9.99 -25.92 3.79
C ILE A 24 -9.08 -24.89 3.12
N GLU A 25 -8.10 -25.34 2.33
CA GLU A 25 -7.14 -24.47 1.64
C GLU A 25 -7.82 -23.51 0.63
N GLY A 26 -8.88 -23.98 -0.03
CA GLY A 26 -9.72 -23.16 -0.91
C GLY A 26 -10.53 -22.10 -0.16
N ASP A 27 -11.07 -22.45 1.01
CA ASP A 27 -11.82 -21.54 1.87
C ASP A 27 -10.94 -20.43 2.44
N GLU A 28 -9.67 -20.70 2.77
CA GLU A 28 -8.73 -19.67 3.25
C GLU A 28 -8.44 -18.61 2.18
N HIS A 29 -8.29 -19.07 0.92
CA HIS A 29 -8.07 -18.20 -0.22
C HIS A 29 -9.30 -17.30 -0.48
N LEU A 30 -10.52 -17.86 -0.36
CA LEU A 30 -11.77 -17.12 -0.49
C LEU A 30 -11.99 -16.11 0.65
N LEU A 31 -11.63 -16.46 1.89
CA LEU A 31 -11.70 -15.56 3.05
C LEU A 31 -10.77 -14.35 2.91
N THR A 32 -9.61 -14.56 2.29
CA THR A 32 -8.63 -13.51 2.01
C THR A 32 -9.14 -12.54 0.94
N ILE A 33 -9.87 -13.03 -0.06
CA ILE A 33 -10.48 -12.22 -1.11
C ILE A 33 -11.73 -11.47 -0.59
N ASN A 34 -12.56 -12.13 0.21
CA ASN A 34 -13.90 -11.64 0.59
C ASN A 34 -13.96 -10.91 1.95
N GLY A 35 -12.82 -10.67 2.61
CA GLY A 35 -12.77 -9.76 3.76
C GLY A 35 -13.32 -10.32 5.08
N GLY A 36 -13.11 -11.62 5.33
CA GLY A 36 -13.28 -12.22 6.67
C GLY A 36 -14.49 -13.16 6.85
N PRO A 37 -14.60 -13.79 8.04
CA PRO A 37 -15.51 -14.92 8.30
C PRO A 37 -16.99 -14.56 8.26
N ALA A 38 -17.33 -13.27 8.39
CA ALA A 38 -18.71 -12.81 8.35
C ALA A 38 -19.36 -12.94 6.97
N VAL A 39 -18.57 -12.87 5.88
CA VAL A 39 -19.11 -12.94 4.51
C VAL A 39 -19.27 -14.39 4.06
N ALA A 40 -18.37 -15.28 4.48
CA ALA A 40 -18.47 -16.72 4.24
C ALA A 40 -19.65 -17.36 5.00
N SER A 41 -19.84 -16.98 6.27
CA SER A 41 -20.91 -17.52 7.12
C SER A 41 -22.34 -17.19 6.65
N LEU A 42 -22.52 -16.19 5.80
CA LEU A 42 -23.84 -15.78 5.27
C LEU A 42 -24.22 -16.49 3.96
N LEU A 43 -23.26 -17.17 3.32
CA LEU A 43 -23.49 -17.96 2.10
C LEU A 43 -23.60 -19.47 2.39
N SER A 44 -23.33 -19.90 3.62
CA SER A 44 -23.59 -21.28 4.05
C SER A 44 -25.08 -21.59 4.06
N LEU A 45 -25.45 -22.75 3.52
CA LEU A 45 -26.80 -23.30 3.39
C LEU A 45 -27.55 -23.52 4.73
N GLU A 46 -26.98 -23.13 5.88
CA GLU A 46 -27.46 -23.49 7.22
C GLU A 46 -28.55 -22.56 7.79
N ASN A 47 -28.97 -21.51 7.07
CA ASN A 47 -30.01 -20.57 7.53
C ASN A 47 -31.11 -20.31 6.48
N PRO A 48 -32.22 -21.07 6.48
CA PRO A 48 -33.31 -20.96 5.49
C PRO A 48 -34.13 -19.66 5.61
N GLU A 49 -34.04 -18.94 6.73
CA GLU A 49 -34.76 -17.67 6.95
C GLU A 49 -34.13 -16.48 6.19
N THR A 50 -32.98 -16.69 5.52
CA THR A 50 -32.24 -15.64 4.80
C THR A 50 -32.48 -15.66 3.28
N GLU A 51 -33.16 -16.68 2.75
CA GLU A 51 -33.34 -16.88 1.29
C GLU A 51 -34.06 -15.72 0.59
N ASN A 52 -34.88 -14.97 1.33
CA ASN A 52 -35.67 -13.85 0.78
C ASN A 52 -35.10 -12.47 1.09
N ASN A 53 -33.91 -12.36 1.69
CA ASN A 53 -33.34 -11.08 2.08
C ASN A 53 -32.31 -10.62 1.03
N ILE A 54 -32.69 -9.64 0.21
CA ILE A 54 -31.78 -9.02 -0.77
C ILE A 54 -30.79 -8.14 -0.01
N LEU A 55 -29.59 -8.67 0.24
CA LEU A 55 -28.48 -7.93 0.84
C LEU A 55 -27.77 -7.11 -0.24
N LEU A 56 -27.95 -5.79 -0.18
CA LEU A 56 -27.25 -4.83 -1.04
C LEU A 56 -25.98 -4.38 -0.35
N ILE A 57 -24.91 -5.16 -0.49
CA ILE A 57 -23.57 -4.77 0.00
C ILE A 57 -22.82 -4.11 -1.16
N ALA A 58 -22.37 -2.87 -0.96
CA ALA A 58 -21.53 -2.22 -1.96
C ALA A 58 -20.12 -2.82 -1.93
N PRO A 59 -19.46 -3.03 -3.09
CA PRO A 59 -18.06 -3.46 -3.09
C PRO A 59 -17.21 -2.41 -2.38
N GLY A 60 -16.58 -2.82 -1.26
CA GLY A 60 -15.79 -1.93 -0.41
C GLY A 60 -16.56 -1.18 0.68
N GLU A 61 -17.81 -1.57 0.98
CA GLU A 61 -18.56 -1.00 2.11
C GLU A 61 -17.78 -1.18 3.44
N GLY A 62 -17.64 -0.08 4.18
CA GLY A 62 -16.92 -0.06 5.46
C GLY A 62 -15.40 -0.05 5.35
N GLN A 63 -14.82 -0.12 4.15
CA GLN A 63 -13.38 -0.09 3.95
C GLN A 63 -12.84 1.35 3.81
N LYS A 64 -11.61 1.56 4.28
CA LYS A 64 -10.88 2.83 4.12
C LYS A 64 -9.79 2.65 3.06
N PRO A 65 -9.62 3.60 2.13
CA PRO A 65 -8.56 3.50 1.14
C PRO A 65 -7.20 3.50 1.84
N LEU A 66 -6.29 2.67 1.34
CA LEU A 66 -4.89 2.67 1.77
C LEU A 66 -4.17 3.88 1.18
N SER A 67 -3.19 4.40 1.91
CA SER A 67 -2.28 5.41 1.37
C SER A 67 -1.39 4.79 0.30
N ILE A 68 -1.07 5.58 -0.73
CA ILE A 68 -0.19 5.19 -1.86
C ILE A 68 1.14 4.60 -1.37
N MET A 69 1.69 5.14 -0.28
CA MET A 69 2.97 4.67 0.27
C MET A 69 2.85 3.38 1.11
N CYS A 70 1.65 3.06 1.58
CA CYS A 70 1.39 1.86 2.38
C CYS A 70 1.10 0.63 1.50
N ASP A 71 0.57 0.86 0.30
CA ASP A 71 0.28 -0.22 -0.63
C ASP A 71 1.55 -0.63 -1.40
N ALA A 72 1.91 -1.91 -1.26
CA ALA A 72 3.09 -2.48 -1.91
C ALA A 72 2.94 -2.62 -3.43
N ASN A 73 1.72 -2.82 -3.92
CA ASN A 73 1.44 -3.11 -5.32
C ASN A 73 0.79 -1.94 -6.06
N PHE A 74 0.69 -0.77 -5.41
CA PHE A 74 0.06 0.43 -5.95
C PHE A 74 0.52 0.74 -7.38
N GLU A 75 1.84 0.80 -7.61
CA GLU A 75 2.42 1.18 -8.91
C GLU A 75 2.02 0.22 -10.04
N LEU A 76 1.89 -1.07 -9.72
CA LEU A 76 1.52 -2.10 -10.69
C LEU A 76 0.02 -2.01 -11.01
N MET A 77 -0.79 -1.82 -9.96
CA MET A 77 -2.25 -1.75 -10.08
C MET A 77 -2.73 -0.45 -10.73
N SER A 78 -2.03 0.67 -10.51
CA SER A 78 -2.37 1.96 -11.11
C SER A 78 -1.98 2.06 -12.58
N ASN A 79 -1.00 1.28 -13.03
CA ASN A 79 -0.43 1.37 -14.38
C ASN A 79 -0.35 0.00 -15.08
N PRO A 80 -1.48 -0.69 -15.31
CA PRO A 80 -1.48 -2.01 -15.93
C PRO A 80 -0.88 -2.00 -17.36
N GLU A 81 -1.03 -0.89 -18.09
CA GLU A 81 -0.42 -0.71 -19.41
C GLU A 81 1.12 -0.76 -19.37
N LYS A 82 1.72 -0.22 -18.31
CA LYS A 82 3.19 -0.16 -18.16
C LYS A 82 3.78 -1.42 -17.55
N PHE A 83 2.94 -2.21 -16.87
CA PHE A 83 3.33 -3.44 -16.17
C PHE A 83 2.50 -4.63 -16.68
N PRO A 84 2.71 -5.11 -17.91
CA PRO A 84 1.91 -6.18 -18.51
C PRO A 84 2.02 -7.51 -17.75
N PHE A 85 3.12 -7.74 -17.05
CA PHE A 85 3.35 -8.94 -16.23
C PHE A 85 3.03 -8.74 -14.75
N GLY A 86 2.53 -7.57 -14.34
CA GLY A 86 2.28 -7.26 -12.93
C GLY A 86 3.51 -7.50 -12.05
N SER A 87 4.71 -7.21 -12.55
CA SER A 87 5.98 -7.40 -11.83
C SER A 87 6.98 -6.29 -12.17
N GLY A 88 7.96 -6.10 -11.29
CA GLY A 88 9.04 -5.12 -11.49
C GLY A 88 8.79 -3.73 -10.92
N GLY A 89 7.76 -3.54 -10.07
CA GLY A 89 7.58 -2.27 -9.35
C GLY A 89 8.61 -2.05 -8.24
N PHE A 90 8.45 -0.97 -7.47
CA PHE A 90 9.41 -0.61 -6.42
C PHE A 90 9.66 -1.74 -5.40
N ASN A 91 8.64 -2.46 -4.95
CA ASN A 91 8.75 -3.46 -3.88
C ASN A 91 9.28 -4.84 -4.32
N THR A 92 9.61 -5.02 -5.61
CA THR A 92 10.21 -6.27 -6.08
C THR A 92 11.57 -6.52 -5.40
N GLU A 93 11.81 -7.77 -4.99
CA GLU A 93 13.07 -8.21 -4.40
C GLU A 93 14.24 -7.96 -5.35
N ARG A 94 15.30 -7.33 -4.83
CA ARG A 94 16.51 -6.98 -5.59
C ARG A 94 17.75 -7.24 -4.75
N ILE A 95 18.85 -7.53 -5.43
CA ILE A 95 20.17 -7.73 -4.80
C ILE A 95 20.60 -6.47 -4.02
N THR A 96 20.32 -5.29 -4.57
CA THR A 96 20.59 -4.00 -3.94
C THR A 96 19.29 -3.27 -3.66
N SER A 97 19.12 -2.80 -2.42
CA SER A 97 17.98 -1.94 -2.07
C SER A 97 18.08 -0.59 -2.78
N LEU A 98 16.96 -0.12 -3.31
CA LEU A 98 16.85 1.17 -3.98
C LEU A 98 16.04 2.13 -3.12
N THR A 99 16.52 3.37 -3.02
CA THR A 99 15.70 4.48 -2.49
C THR A 99 14.69 4.90 -3.56
N TYR A 100 13.51 5.39 -3.15
CA TYR A 100 12.48 5.91 -4.06
C TYR A 100 13.04 6.86 -5.13
N ARG A 101 13.91 7.80 -4.74
CA ARG A 101 14.58 8.72 -5.69
C ARG A 101 15.37 7.99 -6.78
N LYS A 102 16.19 7.00 -6.40
CA LYS A 102 17.00 6.23 -7.37
C LYS A 102 16.11 5.41 -8.30
N TYR A 103 15.07 4.80 -7.74
CA TYR A 103 14.10 4.02 -8.49
C TYR A 103 13.37 4.86 -9.54
N PHE A 104 12.75 5.97 -9.15
CA PHE A 104 12.01 6.83 -10.08
C PHE A 104 12.94 7.54 -11.06
N ASN A 105 14.14 7.94 -10.66
CA ASN A 105 15.12 8.48 -11.61
C ASN A 105 15.46 7.46 -12.70
N GLN A 106 15.66 6.19 -12.35
CA GLN A 106 15.93 5.15 -13.34
C GLN A 106 14.74 4.96 -14.30
N ARG A 107 13.50 5.03 -13.80
CA ARG A 107 12.28 4.90 -14.62
C ARG A 107 12.07 6.09 -15.54
N LEU A 108 12.24 7.31 -15.04
CA LEU A 108 12.02 8.56 -15.76
C LEU A 108 13.14 8.86 -16.76
N LEU A 109 14.38 8.47 -16.46
CA LEU A 109 15.55 8.68 -17.33
C LEU A 109 15.86 7.45 -18.20
N ASN A 110 14.94 6.49 -18.24
CA ASN A 110 15.09 5.33 -19.12
C ASN A 110 15.03 5.74 -20.60
N VAL A 111 15.66 4.95 -21.46
CA VAL A 111 15.62 5.16 -22.92
C VAL A 111 14.18 5.05 -23.43
N ASP A 112 13.43 4.09 -22.92
CA ASP A 112 12.00 3.94 -23.19
C ASP A 112 11.24 4.99 -22.38
N GLY A 113 11.07 6.18 -22.95
CA GLY A 113 10.39 7.33 -22.34
C GLY A 113 8.90 7.13 -22.05
N CYS A 114 8.40 5.88 -22.02
CA CYS A 114 7.02 5.52 -21.70
C CYS A 114 6.62 6.00 -20.29
N PHE A 115 7.55 6.00 -19.33
CA PHE A 115 7.28 6.49 -17.97
C PHE A 115 7.40 8.01 -17.86
N SER A 116 8.30 8.64 -18.61
CA SER A 116 8.49 10.09 -18.59
C SER A 116 7.42 10.85 -19.37
N SER A 117 6.79 10.21 -20.35
CA SER A 117 5.74 10.82 -21.17
C SER A 117 4.39 10.92 -20.44
N ASP A 118 4.18 10.07 -19.43
CA ASP A 118 2.94 10.07 -18.65
C ASP A 118 3.00 11.05 -17.49
N LEU A 119 2.14 12.07 -17.59
CA LEU A 119 2.00 13.11 -16.58
C LEU A 119 1.58 12.54 -15.20
N ASP A 120 0.63 11.61 -15.20
CA ASP A 120 0.11 11.01 -13.97
C ASP A 120 1.20 10.23 -13.23
N TYR A 121 2.04 9.50 -13.97
CA TYR A 121 3.17 8.78 -13.38
C TYR A 121 4.22 9.75 -12.80
N LEU A 122 4.48 10.87 -13.49
CA LEU A 122 5.40 11.90 -13.03
C LEU A 122 4.93 12.54 -11.71
N PHE A 123 3.64 12.90 -11.60
CA PHE A 123 3.10 13.48 -10.37
C PHE A 123 3.05 12.47 -9.23
N CYS A 124 2.72 11.21 -9.50
CA CYS A 124 2.79 10.14 -8.50
C CYS A 124 4.23 9.96 -7.99
N ALA A 125 5.22 9.93 -8.89
CA ALA A 125 6.62 9.83 -8.52
C ALA A 125 7.08 11.01 -7.66
N GLN A 126 6.70 12.24 -8.05
CA GLN A 126 6.99 13.45 -7.27
C GLN A 126 6.39 13.35 -5.86
N TYR A 127 5.09 13.04 -5.76
CA TYR A 127 4.38 12.93 -4.49
C TYR A 127 5.03 11.92 -3.54
N ILE A 128 5.39 10.73 -4.05
CA ILE A 128 6.03 9.67 -3.26
C ILE A 128 7.39 10.14 -2.76
N VAL A 129 8.21 10.74 -3.62
CA VAL A 129 9.56 11.22 -3.25
C VAL A 129 9.49 12.33 -2.19
N GLU A 130 8.58 13.29 -2.36
CA GLU A 130 8.38 14.39 -1.40
C GLU A 130 7.85 13.87 -0.06
N SER A 131 6.84 12.99 -0.09
CA SER A 131 6.27 12.39 1.11
C SER A 131 7.31 11.58 1.89
N ASN A 132 8.11 10.77 1.18
CA ASN A 132 9.18 10.00 1.79
C ASN A 132 10.24 10.90 2.43
N GLN A 133 10.62 12.00 1.76
CA GLN A 133 11.55 12.98 2.31
C GLN A 133 11.02 13.62 3.60
N ILE A 134 9.74 14.00 3.64
CA ILE A 134 9.14 14.60 4.84
C ILE A 134 9.14 13.59 6.00
N LEU A 135 8.81 12.32 5.74
CA LEU A 135 8.85 11.25 6.74
C LEU A 135 10.27 11.01 7.27
N ASP A 136 11.25 10.97 6.38
CA ASP A 136 12.66 10.82 6.75
C ASP A 136 13.16 12.01 7.58
N ASP A 137 12.79 13.24 7.21
CA ASP A 137 13.13 14.44 7.97
C ASP A 137 12.48 14.45 9.36
N ALA A 138 11.21 14.02 9.46
CA ALA A 138 10.51 13.87 10.73
C ALA A 138 11.19 12.82 11.63
N ASN A 139 11.51 11.64 11.07
CA ASN A 139 12.22 10.59 11.78
C ASN A 139 13.59 11.07 12.26
N ASN A 140 14.38 11.70 11.39
CA ASN A 140 15.69 12.23 11.76
C ASN A 140 15.60 13.31 12.83
N TYR A 141 14.56 14.15 12.80
CA TYR A 141 14.34 15.15 13.85
C TYR A 141 14.08 14.49 15.20
N ILE A 142 13.17 13.52 15.26
CA ILE A 142 12.82 12.77 16.47
C ILE A 142 14.03 12.00 17.02
N TRP A 143 14.77 11.28 16.17
CA TRP A 143 15.83 10.37 16.62
C TRP A 143 17.19 11.04 16.80
N ARG A 144 17.51 12.10 16.05
CA ARG A 144 18.87 12.67 16.01
C ARG A 144 18.98 14.11 16.49
N GLN A 145 17.94 14.92 16.32
CA GLN A 145 18.00 16.37 16.60
C GLN A 145 17.14 16.77 17.80
N TRP A 146 16.37 15.85 18.38
CA TRP A 146 15.47 16.17 19.47
C TRP A 146 16.25 16.50 20.75
N PRO A 147 16.01 17.67 21.38
CA PRO A 147 16.70 18.03 22.61
C PRO A 147 16.24 17.14 23.77
N TYR A 148 17.19 16.55 24.50
CA TYR A 148 16.93 15.73 25.69
C TYR A 148 16.09 16.46 26.76
N ASP A 149 16.21 17.78 26.84
CA ASP A 149 15.58 18.62 27.87
C ASP A 149 14.09 18.95 27.60
N SER A 150 13.57 18.55 26.43
CA SER A 150 12.18 18.80 26.02
C SER A 150 11.51 17.54 25.43
N GLY A 151 11.77 16.39 26.02
CA GLY A 151 11.25 15.11 25.55
C GLY A 151 9.74 14.99 25.71
N ILE A 152 9.01 14.87 24.59
CA ILE A 152 7.63 14.38 24.59
C ILE A 152 7.69 12.86 24.63
N THR A 153 7.11 12.24 25.66
CA THR A 153 6.90 10.78 25.63
C THR A 153 5.89 10.43 24.53
N ALA A 154 6.00 9.28 23.87
CA ALA A 154 5.04 8.86 22.83
C ALA A 154 3.56 8.98 23.27
N ALA A 155 3.27 8.76 24.57
CA ALA A 155 1.96 8.98 25.16
C ALA A 155 1.52 10.46 25.15
N GLN A 156 2.42 11.40 25.44
CA GLN A 156 2.17 12.83 25.39
C GLN A 156 2.01 13.35 23.95
N ALA A 157 2.69 12.72 22.97
CA ALA A 157 2.53 13.07 21.56
C ALA A 157 1.12 12.73 21.03
N ARG A 158 0.48 11.71 21.62
CA ARG A 158 -0.90 11.31 21.29
C ARG A 158 -1.95 12.23 21.92
N ASP A 159 -1.60 12.98 22.97
CA ASP A 159 -2.53 13.91 23.62
C ASP A 159 -2.67 15.20 22.77
N PRO A 160 -3.89 15.53 22.30
CA PRO A 160 -4.12 16.75 21.53
C PRO A 160 -3.81 18.05 22.30
N ARG A 161 -3.83 18.03 23.65
CA ARG A 161 -3.50 19.21 24.46
C ARG A 161 -2.02 19.53 24.39
N CYS A 162 -1.17 18.54 24.66
CA CYS A 162 0.28 18.66 24.52
C CYS A 162 0.64 19.08 23.10
N LEU A 163 0.07 18.44 22.07
CA LEU A 163 0.35 18.79 20.68
C LEU A 163 0.07 20.28 20.37
N LYS A 164 -1.07 20.82 20.85
CA LYS A 164 -1.40 22.25 20.69
C LYS A 164 -0.38 23.17 21.36
N GLU A 165 0.14 22.81 22.53
CA GLU A 165 1.20 23.58 23.18
C GLU A 165 2.50 23.55 22.37
N TYR A 166 2.84 22.41 21.77
CA TYR A 166 4.04 22.30 20.93
C TYR A 166 3.91 23.06 19.61
N ILE A 167 2.71 23.12 19.03
CA ILE A 167 2.42 23.96 17.87
C ILE A 167 2.55 25.44 18.26
N ARG A 168 2.03 25.86 19.42
CA ARG A 168 2.17 27.23 19.93
C ARG A 168 3.62 27.64 20.22
N LYS A 169 4.45 26.68 20.59
CA LYS A 169 5.90 26.88 20.84
C LYS A 169 6.74 26.72 19.56
N ASP A 170 6.11 26.57 18.39
CA ASP A 170 6.73 26.35 17.09
C ASP A 170 7.66 25.13 17.00
N LYS A 171 7.57 24.20 17.95
CA LYS A 171 8.44 23.01 18.05
C LYS A 171 7.94 21.81 17.25
N ALA A 172 6.64 21.79 16.95
CA ALA A 172 5.98 20.63 16.33
C ALA A 172 6.41 20.40 14.88
N TYR A 173 6.72 21.46 14.14
CA TYR A 173 6.94 21.40 12.70
C TYR A 173 8.38 21.78 12.29
N CYS A 174 9.32 21.92 13.24
CA CYS A 174 10.73 22.29 12.98
C CYS A 174 11.45 21.38 11.98
N PHE A 175 11.03 20.11 11.88
CA PHE A 175 11.60 19.14 10.95
C PHE A 175 11.38 19.53 9.47
N MET A 176 10.38 20.38 9.18
CA MET A 176 10.03 20.81 7.83
C MET A 176 10.98 21.86 7.22
N LYS A 177 12.19 22.04 7.77
CA LYS A 177 13.19 23.01 7.31
C LYS A 177 13.62 22.82 5.85
N ASN A 178 13.46 21.62 5.30
CA ASN A 178 13.77 21.31 3.90
C ASN A 178 12.58 21.52 2.95
N VAL A 179 11.37 21.70 3.48
CA VAL A 179 10.16 21.92 2.69
C VAL A 179 10.04 23.40 2.39
N ARG A 180 10.17 23.76 1.11
CA ARG A 180 10.07 25.15 0.67
C ARG A 180 8.69 25.73 1.01
N GLY A 181 8.68 26.92 1.59
CA GLY A 181 7.44 27.60 1.98
C GLY A 181 6.90 27.21 3.36
N SER A 182 7.55 26.27 4.06
CA SER A 182 7.22 25.99 5.45
C SER A 182 7.69 27.14 6.37
N PRO A 183 7.04 27.39 7.52
CA PRO A 183 7.50 28.43 8.44
C PRO A 183 8.97 28.24 8.91
N PRO A 184 9.45 27.02 9.23
CA PRO A 184 10.86 26.81 9.58
C PRO A 184 11.82 27.05 8.41
N TYR A 185 11.40 26.78 7.18
CA TYR A 185 12.19 27.09 5.99
C TYR A 185 12.43 28.60 5.92
N TYR A 186 11.38 29.42 6.09
CA TYR A 186 11.52 30.88 6.07
C TYR A 186 12.37 31.39 7.23
N GLN A 187 12.18 30.86 8.44
CA GLN A 187 12.98 31.23 9.60
C GLN A 187 14.47 30.94 9.38
N ARG A 188 14.80 29.76 8.83
CA ARG A 188 16.17 29.42 8.45
C ARG A 188 16.73 30.40 7.42
N THR A 189 16.01 30.64 6.32
CA THR A 189 16.47 31.57 5.28
C THR A 189 16.66 32.99 5.83
N PHE A 190 15.82 33.43 6.75
CA PHE A 190 15.94 34.73 7.40
C PHE A 190 17.22 34.81 8.25
N TYR A 191 17.49 33.79 9.07
CA TYR A 191 18.73 33.75 9.84
C TYR A 191 19.98 33.66 8.96
N ASP A 192 19.95 32.88 7.89
CA ASP A 192 21.05 32.79 6.93
C ASP A 192 21.32 34.16 6.25
N LEU A 193 20.28 34.94 5.96
CA LEU A 193 20.41 36.30 5.42
C LEU A 193 20.95 37.31 6.44
N LEU A 194 20.58 37.20 7.72
CA LEU A 194 21.09 38.08 8.78
C LEU A 194 22.56 37.76 9.13
N ALA A 195 22.99 36.53 8.92
CA ALA A 195 24.35 36.09 9.20
C ALA A 195 25.35 36.48 8.10
N MET A 196 24.86 36.94 6.94
CA MET A 196 25.65 37.42 5.80
C MET A 196 26.00 38.91 5.94
#